data_AF-A0A8X6VCH6-F1
#
_entry.id   AF-A0A8X6VCH6-F1
#
_cell.length_a   1.000
_cell.length_b   1.000
_cell.length_c   1.000
_cell.angle_alpha   90.00
_cell.angle_beta   90.00
_cell.angle_gamma   90.00
#
_symmetry.space_group_name_H-M   'P 1'
#
loop_
_entity.id
_entity.type
_entity.pdbx_description
1 polymer ?
#
loop_
_entity_poly.entity_id
_entity_poly.type
_entity_poly.pdbx_seq_one_letter_code
_entity_poly.pdbx_strand_id
1 'polypeptide(L)'
;MRCIGQGLSALSTFCTIISLPKPVSQKAYDSINIRIADEGETLANASMSDAALEEKILDGTRNCIAVSGDGTWKARGHTSLVGVCTLIGAECGKPYGDSIEIEKIECVGHVQKRMGSRLRKLKSSLGKKKLSDGKTVGKAASQMLSLTD
;
A
#
# COMPACT_ATOMS: atom_id res chain seq x y z
N MET A 1 -16.22 1.31 -8.63
CA MET A 1 -17.26 0.37 -9.12
C MET A 1 -16.72 -0.84 -9.88
N ARG A 2 -15.62 -0.75 -10.65
CA ARG A 2 -14.97 -1.95 -11.24
C ARG A 2 -14.46 -2.95 -10.19
N CYS A 3 -13.82 -2.47 -9.12
CA CYS A 3 -13.21 -3.32 -8.07
C CYS A 3 -14.20 -4.11 -7.19
N ILE A 4 -15.52 -3.88 -7.35
CA ILE A 4 -16.59 -4.61 -6.64
C ILE A 4 -17.42 -5.50 -7.58
N GLY A 5 -16.95 -5.70 -8.83
CA GLY A 5 -17.65 -6.55 -9.80
C GLY A 5 -18.93 -5.95 -10.41
N GLN A 6 -19.20 -4.66 -10.18
CA GLN A 6 -20.40 -3.99 -10.67
C GLN A 6 -20.18 -3.19 -11.95
N GLY A 7 -19.09 -3.44 -12.70
CA GLY A 7 -18.66 -2.59 -13.82
C GLY A 7 -19.75 -2.35 -14.89
N LEU A 8 -20.24 -3.41 -15.53
CA LEU A 8 -21.24 -3.27 -16.59
C LEU A 8 -22.62 -2.87 -16.05
N SER A 9 -23.04 -3.46 -14.92
CA SER A 9 -24.32 -3.13 -14.29
C SER A 9 -24.40 -1.66 -13.92
N ALA A 10 -23.35 -1.12 -13.30
CA ALA A 10 -23.26 0.30 -12.98
C ALA A 10 -23.26 1.19 -14.22
N LEU A 11 -22.54 0.80 -15.27
CA LEU A 11 -22.52 1.54 -16.53
C LEU A 11 -23.91 1.56 -17.18
N SER A 12 -24.63 0.43 -17.13
CA SER A 12 -26.00 0.32 -17.63
C SER A 12 -26.96 1.23 -16.84
N THR A 13 -26.87 1.22 -15.50
CA THR A 13 -27.65 2.12 -14.64
C THR A 13 -27.34 3.58 -14.94
N PHE A 14 -26.06 3.93 -15.07
CA PHE A 14 -25.62 5.28 -15.42
C PHE A 14 -26.20 5.73 -16.76
N CYS A 15 -26.01 4.94 -17.83
CA CYS A 15 -26.58 5.24 -19.15
C CYS A 15 -28.09 5.43 -19.09
N THR A 16 -28.79 4.60 -18.31
CA THR A 16 -30.25 4.72 -18.11
C THR A 16 -30.63 6.04 -17.45
N ILE A 17 -29.90 6.48 -16.41
CA ILE A 17 -30.16 7.75 -15.70
C ILE A 17 -30.02 8.95 -16.63
N ILE A 18 -29.00 8.96 -17.49
CA ILE A 18 -28.74 10.07 -18.41
C ILE A 18 -29.37 9.88 -19.79
N SER A 19 -30.34 8.96 -19.91
CA SER A 19 -31.09 8.70 -21.15
C SER A 19 -30.20 8.36 -22.36
N LEU A 20 -29.05 7.72 -22.11
CA LEU A 20 -28.19 7.16 -23.14
C LEU A 20 -28.63 5.73 -23.51
N PRO A 21 -28.31 5.26 -24.74
CA PRO A 21 -28.51 3.87 -25.10
C PRO A 21 -27.74 2.93 -24.17
N LYS A 22 -28.25 1.71 -24.05
CA LYS A 22 -27.60 0.68 -23.23
C LYS A 22 -26.15 0.46 -23.73
N PRO A 23 -25.20 0.27 -22.81
CA PRO A 23 -23.82 0.01 -23.18
C PRO A 23 -23.68 -1.33 -23.92
N VAL A 24 -22.45 -1.65 -24.33
CA VAL A 24 -22.10 -2.90 -25.01
C VAL A 24 -22.64 -4.15 -24.30
N SER A 25 -22.81 -5.23 -25.06
CA SER A 25 -23.26 -6.51 -24.50
C SER A 25 -22.27 -7.07 -23.48
N GLN A 26 -22.75 -7.92 -22.56
CA GLN A 26 -21.92 -8.56 -21.55
C GLN A 26 -20.70 -9.28 -22.16
N LYS A 27 -20.91 -10.04 -23.24
CA LYS A 27 -19.82 -10.74 -23.96
C LYS A 27 -18.77 -9.77 -24.50
N ALA A 28 -19.19 -8.64 -25.08
CA ALA A 28 -18.26 -7.64 -25.59
C ALA A 28 -17.49 -6.96 -24.46
N TYR A 29 -18.18 -6.62 -23.36
CA TYR A 29 -17.56 -6.04 -22.16
C TYR A 29 -16.49 -6.97 -21.57
N ASP A 30 -16.81 -8.27 -21.43
CA ASP A 30 -15.89 -9.27 -20.88
C ASP A 30 -14.68 -9.47 -21.80
N SER A 31 -14.89 -9.55 -23.11
CA SER A 31 -13.80 -9.66 -24.09
C SER A 31 -12.85 -8.46 -24.04
N ILE A 32 -13.38 -7.24 -23.88
CA ILE A 32 -12.58 -6.02 -23.73
C ILE A 32 -11.75 -6.08 -22.44
N ASN A 33 -12.34 -6.46 -21.31
CA ASN A 33 -11.59 -6.53 -20.04
C ASN A 33 -10.49 -7.58 -20.08
N ILE A 34 -10.72 -8.72 -20.71
CA ILE A 34 -9.69 -9.76 -20.89
C ILE A 34 -8.52 -9.19 -21.69
N ARG A 35 -8.78 -8.51 -22.81
CA ARG A 35 -7.73 -7.90 -23.63
C ARG A 35 -6.96 -6.82 -22.88
N ILE A 36 -7.65 -5.95 -22.15
CA ILE A 36 -7.01 -4.91 -21.33
C ILE A 36 -6.12 -5.54 -20.26
N ALA A 37 -6.55 -6.65 -19.65
CA ALA A 37 -5.76 -7.35 -18.65
C ALA A 37 -4.50 -7.97 -19.26
N ASP A 38 -4.62 -8.63 -20.42
CA ASP A 38 -3.51 -9.27 -21.14
C ASP A 38 -2.48 -8.24 -21.66
N GLU A 39 -2.94 -7.18 -22.31
CA GLU A 39 -2.08 -6.06 -22.74
C GLU A 39 -1.45 -5.33 -21.54
N GLY A 40 -2.20 -5.20 -20.44
CA GLY A 40 -1.70 -4.62 -19.21
C GLY A 40 -0.61 -5.46 -18.56
N GLU A 41 -0.74 -6.78 -18.57
CA GLU A 41 0.26 -7.70 -18.02
C GLU A 41 1.54 -7.71 -18.86
N THR A 42 1.42 -7.77 -20.19
CA THR A 42 2.57 -7.71 -21.10
C THR A 42 3.32 -6.38 -20.97
N LEU A 43 2.61 -5.25 -20.94
CA LEU A 43 3.21 -3.94 -20.74
C LEU A 43 3.89 -3.81 -19.37
N ALA A 44 3.25 -4.31 -18.31
CA ALA A 44 3.82 -4.29 -16.97
C ALA A 44 5.11 -5.13 -16.89
N ASN A 45 5.12 -6.32 -17.49
CA ASN A 45 6.30 -7.19 -17.50
C ASN A 45 7.47 -6.56 -18.27
N ALA A 46 7.21 -5.93 -19.42
CA ALA A 46 8.23 -5.21 -20.17
C ALA A 46 8.76 -4.02 -19.36
N SER A 47 7.87 -3.16 -18.85
CA SER A 47 8.25 -1.97 -18.09
C SER A 47 9.03 -2.29 -16.82
N MET A 48 8.64 -3.32 -16.08
CA MET A 48 9.35 -3.75 -14.87
C MET A 48 10.72 -4.33 -15.19
N SER A 49 10.87 -5.04 -16.31
CA SER A 49 12.16 -5.58 -16.77
C SER A 49 13.11 -4.46 -17.18
N ASP A 50 12.62 -3.47 -17.92
CA ASP A 50 13.43 -2.31 -18.34
C ASP A 50 13.91 -1.51 -17.13
N ALA A 51 13.02 -1.21 -16.19
CA ALA A 51 13.37 -0.52 -14.95
C ALA A 51 14.41 -1.27 -14.10
N ALA A 52 14.34 -2.61 -14.06
CA ALA A 52 15.32 -3.43 -13.36
C ALA A 52 16.69 -3.43 -14.05
N LEU A 53 16.71 -3.34 -15.39
CA LEU A 53 17.94 -3.26 -16.16
C LEU A 53 18.62 -1.90 -15.98
N GLU A 54 17.86 -0.81 -16.00
CA GLU A 54 18.36 0.54 -15.73
C GLU A 54 19.02 0.63 -14.34
N GLU A 55 18.37 0.10 -13.30
CA GLU A 55 18.95 0.02 -11.95
C GLU A 55 20.27 -0.73 -11.92
N LYS A 56 20.33 -1.86 -12.62
CA LYS A 56 21.54 -2.68 -12.67
C LYS A 56 22.70 -1.95 -13.33
N ILE A 57 22.43 -1.11 -14.33
CA ILE A 57 23.45 -0.28 -14.97
C ILE A 57 23.93 0.82 -14.00
N LEU A 58 23.02 1.44 -13.25
CA LEU A 58 23.32 2.54 -12.33
C LEU A 58 24.14 2.09 -11.09
N ASP A 59 23.84 0.94 -10.50
CA ASP A 59 24.54 0.44 -9.29
C ASP A 59 26.00 0.03 -9.60
N GLY A 60 26.33 -0.26 -10.87
CA GLY A 60 27.67 -0.29 -11.49
C GLY A 60 28.73 -1.26 -10.93
N THR A 61 28.60 -1.73 -9.69
CA THR A 61 29.72 -2.32 -8.94
C THR A 61 29.30 -3.29 -7.85
N ARG A 62 28.03 -3.31 -7.42
CA ARG A 62 27.55 -4.17 -6.35
C ARG A 62 26.60 -5.24 -6.88
N ASN A 63 26.72 -6.47 -6.38
CA ASN A 63 25.75 -7.54 -6.63
C ASN A 63 24.48 -7.39 -5.76
N CYS A 64 24.14 -6.17 -5.32
CA CYS A 64 23.01 -5.93 -4.43
C CYS A 64 22.21 -4.70 -4.85
N ILE A 65 21.09 -4.94 -5.53
CA ILE A 65 20.12 -3.91 -5.91
C ILE A 65 19.38 -3.46 -4.64
N ALA A 66 19.57 -2.19 -4.25
CA ALA A 66 18.82 -1.59 -3.17
C ALA A 66 17.49 -1.06 -3.70
N VAL A 67 16.37 -1.51 -3.11
CA VAL A 67 15.03 -1.03 -3.48
C VAL A 67 14.29 -0.48 -2.26
N SER A 68 13.38 0.46 -2.51
CA SER A 68 12.31 0.84 -1.60
C SER A 68 10.99 0.27 -2.12
N GLY A 69 10.12 -0.17 -1.23
CA GLY A 69 8.85 -0.77 -1.61
C GLY A 69 7.71 -0.33 -0.72
N ASP A 70 6.55 -0.08 -1.32
CA ASP A 70 5.29 0.07 -0.61
C ASP A 70 4.21 -0.82 -1.22
N GLY A 71 3.13 -1.03 -0.50
CA GLY A 71 2.00 -1.78 -1.02
C GLY A 71 0.71 -1.49 -0.29
N THR A 72 -0.38 -1.94 -0.89
CA THR A 72 -1.72 -1.88 -0.31
C THR A 72 -2.45 -3.20 -0.51
N TRP A 73 -3.32 -3.54 0.43
CA TRP A 73 -4.04 -4.80 0.51
C TRP A 73 -5.52 -4.51 0.72
N LYS A 74 -6.40 -5.28 0.08
CA LYS A 74 -7.86 -5.11 0.24
C LYS A 74 -8.29 -5.31 1.70
N ALA A 75 -7.65 -6.24 2.42
CA ALA A 75 -7.89 -6.47 3.84
C ALA A 75 -6.70 -5.99 4.67
N ARG A 76 -6.98 -5.40 5.84
CA ARG A 76 -5.95 -5.05 6.81
C ARG A 76 -5.22 -6.31 7.27
N GLY A 77 -3.88 -6.25 7.33
CA GLY A 77 -3.06 -7.32 7.89
C GLY A 77 -1.99 -7.90 6.96
N HIS A 78 -1.68 -7.28 5.82
CA HIS A 78 -0.72 -7.79 4.81
C HIS A 78 -1.05 -9.19 4.24
N THR A 79 -2.24 -9.71 4.52
CA THR A 79 -2.73 -11.00 4.06
C THR A 79 -4.07 -10.80 3.36
N SER A 80 -4.03 -10.57 2.05
CA SER A 80 -5.22 -10.60 1.20
C SER A 80 -4.84 -11.09 -0.19
N LEU A 81 -5.73 -11.86 -0.82
CA LEU A 81 -5.57 -12.32 -2.21
C LEU A 81 -5.50 -11.19 -3.24
N VAL A 82 -5.91 -9.98 -2.85
CA VAL A 82 -5.91 -8.79 -3.71
C VAL A 82 -5.07 -7.71 -3.05
N GLY A 83 -3.87 -7.49 -3.57
CA GLY A 83 -2.98 -6.42 -3.15
C GLY A 83 -2.19 -5.87 -4.34
N VAL A 84 -1.69 -4.65 -4.19
CA VAL A 84 -0.80 -4.00 -5.16
C VAL A 84 0.47 -3.64 -4.40
N CYS A 85 1.63 -3.98 -4.96
CA CYS A 85 2.92 -3.52 -4.46
C CYS A 85 3.62 -2.69 -5.54
N THR A 86 4.42 -1.73 -5.11
CA THR A 86 5.27 -0.91 -5.95
C THR A 86 6.67 -0.95 -5.38
N LEU A 87 7.65 -1.15 -6.25
CA LEU A 87 9.08 -1.15 -5.93
C LEU A 87 9.74 -0.02 -6.72
N ILE A 88 10.62 0.72 -6.08
CA ILE A 88 11.40 1.80 -6.69
C ILE A 88 12.87 1.51 -6.36
N GLY A 89 13.70 1.53 -7.40
CA GLY A 89 15.15 1.43 -7.27
C GLY A 89 15.73 2.57 -6.44
N ALA A 90 16.78 2.32 -5.66
CA ALA A 90 17.39 3.36 -4.86
C ALA A 90 18.11 4.41 -5.73
N GLU A 91 18.59 4.01 -6.91
CA GLU A 91 19.44 4.85 -7.76
C GLU A 91 18.64 5.53 -8.89
N CYS A 92 17.68 4.85 -9.51
CA CYS A 92 16.74 5.37 -10.52
C CYS A 92 15.58 6.11 -9.86
N GLY A 93 15.31 5.79 -8.60
CA GLY A 93 14.25 6.36 -7.79
C GLY A 93 14.59 7.74 -7.28
N LYS A 94 14.82 8.69 -8.18
CA LYS A 94 14.77 10.12 -7.91
C LYS A 94 13.35 10.64 -8.22
N PRO A 95 12.33 10.35 -7.38
CA PRO A 95 10.95 10.79 -7.64
C PRO A 95 10.83 12.33 -7.74
N TYR A 96 11.82 13.06 -7.25
CA TYR A 96 11.88 14.52 -7.29
C TYR A 96 12.90 15.07 -8.32
N GLY A 97 13.42 14.22 -9.21
CA GLY A 97 14.36 14.60 -10.27
C GLY A 97 15.83 14.58 -9.85
N ASP A 98 16.73 14.76 -10.83
CA ASP A 98 18.18 14.63 -10.67
C ASP A 98 18.83 15.64 -9.71
N SER A 99 18.14 16.73 -9.41
CA SER A 99 18.64 17.82 -8.58
C SER A 99 18.43 17.60 -7.08
N ILE A 100 17.71 16.56 -6.67
CA ILE A 100 17.39 16.29 -5.26
C ILE A 100 17.96 14.92 -4.87
N GLU A 101 19.06 14.96 -4.12
CA GLU A 101 19.61 13.76 -3.47
C GLU A 101 18.76 13.39 -2.26
N ILE A 102 18.19 12.17 -2.27
CA ILE A 102 17.39 11.66 -1.16
C ILE A 102 18.29 10.85 -0.23
N GLU A 103 18.63 11.40 0.93
CA GLU A 103 19.25 10.61 2.00
C GLU A 103 18.21 9.70 2.65
N LYS A 104 18.43 8.39 2.60
CA LYS A 104 17.53 7.37 3.15
C LYS A 104 17.60 7.35 4.67
N ILE A 105 16.79 8.20 5.32
CA ILE A 105 16.55 8.15 6.77
C ILE A 105 15.55 7.02 7.06
N GLU A 106 15.62 6.38 8.24
CA GLU A 106 14.59 5.41 8.65
C GLU A 106 13.20 6.01 8.46
N CYS A 107 12.29 5.30 7.77
CA CYS A 107 10.99 5.88 7.47
C CYS A 107 10.19 6.10 8.77
N VAL A 108 9.49 7.22 8.86
CA VAL A 108 8.68 7.58 10.03
C VAL A 108 7.70 6.46 10.37
N GLY A 109 7.13 5.79 9.36
CA GLY A 109 6.27 4.62 9.54
C GLY A 109 6.99 3.42 10.18
N HIS A 110 8.26 3.18 9.86
CA HIS A 110 9.07 2.12 10.49
C HIS A 110 9.35 2.44 11.95
N VAL A 111 9.74 3.69 12.24
CA VAL A 111 9.95 4.18 13.61
C VAL A 111 8.67 4.07 14.43
N GLN A 112 7.53 4.52 13.89
CA GLN A 112 6.22 4.40 14.52
C GLN A 112 5.82 2.93 14.76
N LYS A 113 6.06 2.03 13.80
CA LYS A 113 5.79 0.59 13.96
C LYS A 113 6.66 -0.04 15.06
N ARG A 114 7.95 0.28 15.11
CA ARG A 114 8.87 -0.18 16.18
C ARG A 114 8.40 0.34 17.53
N MET A 115 8.15 1.64 17.64
CA MET A 115 7.64 2.29 18.85
C MET A 115 6.31 1.66 19.31
N GLY A 116 5.34 1.52 18.41
CA GLY A 116 4.05 0.93 18.69
C GLY A 116 4.13 -0.53 19.13
N SER A 117 5.02 -1.32 18.53
CA SER A 117 5.25 -2.71 18.97
C SER A 117 5.91 -2.78 20.34
N ARG A 118 6.88 -1.91 20.65
CA ARG A 118 7.47 -1.83 21.99
C ARG A 118 6.43 -1.42 23.03
N LEU A 119 5.60 -0.41 22.72
CA LEU A 119 4.49 0.03 23.57
C LEU A 119 3.47 -1.07 23.83
N ARG A 120 3.07 -1.84 22.80
CA ARG A 120 2.15 -2.98 22.96
C ARG A 120 2.76 -4.09 23.82
N LYS A 121 4.04 -4.42 23.62
CA LYS A 121 4.76 -5.39 24.47
C LYS A 121 4.81 -4.93 25.93
N LEU A 122 5.14 -3.65 26.15
CA LEU A 122 5.18 -3.05 27.48
C LEU A 122 3.79 -3.03 28.15
N LYS A 123 2.73 -2.68 27.39
CA LYS A 123 1.34 -2.76 27.85
C LYS A 123 0.94 -4.19 28.20
N SER A 124 1.40 -5.19 27.44
CA SER A 124 1.11 -6.60 27.73
C SER A 124 1.79 -7.07 29.02
N SER A 125 3.07 -6.72 29.22
CA SER A 125 3.83 -7.16 30.40
C SER A 125 3.50 -6.39 31.67
N LEU A 126 3.28 -5.08 31.59
CA LEU A 126 3.08 -4.20 32.75
C LEU A 126 1.64 -3.76 32.95
N GLY A 127 0.78 -3.88 31.93
CA GLY A 127 -0.59 -3.36 31.97
C GLY A 127 -1.49 -4.02 33.01
N LYS A 128 -1.12 -5.19 33.54
CA LYS A 128 -1.82 -5.89 34.64
C LYS A 128 -1.16 -5.67 36.01
N LYS A 129 0.05 -5.09 36.06
CA LYS A 129 0.75 -4.80 37.31
C LYS A 129 0.04 -3.64 38.01
N LYS A 130 -0.28 -3.81 39.29
CA LYS A 130 -0.86 -2.74 40.12
C LYS A 130 0.24 -1.79 40.55
N LEU A 131 -0.01 -0.50 40.40
CA LEU A 131 0.79 0.58 40.96
C LEU A 131 0.45 0.74 42.45
N SER A 132 1.22 1.54 43.17
CA SER A 132 1.02 1.80 44.60
C SER A 132 -0.34 2.43 44.93
N ASP A 133 -1.00 3.03 43.95
CA ASP A 133 -2.36 3.59 44.02
C ASP A 133 -3.47 2.54 43.80
N GLY A 134 -3.12 1.26 43.66
CA GLY A 134 -4.04 0.16 43.43
C GLY A 134 -4.61 0.10 42.00
N LYS A 135 -4.29 1.06 41.13
CA LYS A 135 -4.70 1.07 39.72
C LYS A 135 -3.71 0.26 38.90
N THR A 136 -4.19 -0.29 37.78
CA THR A 136 -3.29 -0.93 36.81
C THR A 136 -2.68 0.14 35.91
N VAL A 137 -1.44 -0.09 35.45
CA VAL A 137 -0.74 0.82 34.52
C VAL A 137 -1.59 1.13 33.27
N GLY A 138 -2.35 0.15 32.79
CA GLY A 138 -3.26 0.35 31.65
C GLY A 138 -4.43 1.29 31.93
N LYS A 139 -4.93 1.34 33.17
CA LYS A 139 -6.08 2.18 33.57
C LYS A 139 -5.63 3.60 33.91
N ALA A 140 -4.45 3.76 34.51
CA ALA A 140 -3.85 5.06 34.80
C ALA A 140 -3.53 5.85 33.53
N ALA A 141 -2.96 5.20 32.50
CA ALA A 141 -2.65 5.85 31.22
C ALA A 141 -3.90 6.34 30.46
N SER A 142 -5.01 5.58 30.48
CA SER A 142 -6.27 6.00 29.87
C SER A 142 -6.93 7.18 30.60
N GLN A 143 -6.72 7.30 31.91
CA GLN A 143 -7.28 8.37 32.74
C GLN A 143 -6.47 9.68 32.64
N MET A 144 -5.16 9.60 32.36
CA MET A 144 -4.34 10.79 32.04
C MET A 144 -4.75 11.44 30.71
N LEU A 145 -5.09 10.63 29.69
CA LEU A 145 -5.49 11.17 28.38
C LEU A 145 -6.82 11.93 28.42
N SER A 146 -7.72 11.59 29.36
CA SER A 146 -9.01 12.27 29.55
C SER A 146 -8.93 13.53 30.42
N LEU A 147 -7.74 13.89 30.91
CA LEU A 147 -7.49 15.10 31.73
C LEU A 147 -6.75 16.19 30.94
N THR A 148 -6.47 15.94 29.66
CA THR A 148 -5.76 16.84 28.75
C THR A 148 -6.67 17.42 27.66
N ASP A 149 -7.98 17.18 27.76
CA ASP A 149 -9.05 17.89 27.04
C ASP A 149 -9.80 18.80 28.05
#